data_AF-A0A354X1R9-F1
#
_entry.id   AF-A0A354X1R9-F1
#
_cell.length_a   1.000
_cell.length_b   1.000
_cell.length_c   1.000
_cell.angle_alpha   90.00
_cell.angle_beta   90.00
_cell.angle_gamma   90.00
#
_symmetry.space_group_name_H-M   'P 1'
#
loop_
_entity.id
_entity.type
_entity.pdbx_description
1 polymer ?
#
loop_
_entity_poly.entity_id
_entity_poly.type
_entity_poly.pdbx_seq_one_letter_code
_entity_poly.pdbx_strand_id
1 'polypeptide(L)'
;NKIWNAFRLIKGWEVKEETPQPDTAAIAIEWFGNLLSKNIREIDDLFSKYRLSEALMQVYRLFWDEFSSWYLEMIKPAYQQPIDKATYEATLGFFDALLRLLHPFMPFITEE
;
A
#
# COMPACT_ATOMS: atom_id res chain seq x y z
N ASN A 1 -10.06 10.98 3.56
CA ASN A 1 -8.97 11.81 2.98
C ASN A 1 -7.70 11.04 2.62
N LYS A 2 -7.00 10.37 3.55
CA LYS A 2 -5.69 9.74 3.22
C LYS A 2 -5.77 8.64 2.14
N ILE A 3 -6.75 7.74 2.21
CA ILE A 3 -6.98 6.69 1.20
C ILE A 3 -7.16 7.30 -0.20
N TRP A 4 -8.10 8.23 -0.32
CA TRP A 4 -8.34 8.99 -1.55
C TRP A 4 -7.10 9.74 -2.06
N ASN A 5 -6.29 10.31 -1.17
CA ASN A 5 -5.06 11.01 -1.56
C ASN A 5 -4.01 10.04 -2.10
N ALA A 6 -3.84 8.87 -1.47
CA ALA A 6 -2.95 7.82 -1.97
C ALA A 6 -3.40 7.33 -3.35
N PHE A 7 -4.70 7.07 -3.52
CA PHE A 7 -5.27 6.69 -4.82
C PHE A 7 -4.97 7.72 -5.91
N ARG A 8 -5.25 9.01 -5.65
CA ARG A 8 -4.98 10.10 -6.62
C ARG A 8 -3.51 10.20 -6.98
N LEU A 9 -2.61 10.02 -6.01
CA LEU A 9 -1.17 10.04 -6.25
C LEU A 9 -0.77 8.90 -7.19
N ILE A 10 -1.17 7.66 -6.86
CA ILE A 10 -0.83 6.47 -7.66
C ILE A 10 -1.40 6.61 -9.08
N LYS A 11 -2.68 7.01 -9.21
CA LYS A 11 -3.31 7.20 -10.52
C LYS A 11 -2.73 8.37 -11.33
N GLY A 12 -2.05 9.30 -10.67
CA GLY A 12 -1.43 10.46 -11.30
C GLY A 12 -0.07 10.17 -11.93
N TRP A 13 0.52 8.99 -11.72
CA TRP A 13 1.80 8.65 -12.33
C TRP A 13 1.67 8.21 -13.78
N GLU A 14 2.53 8.76 -14.62
CA GLU A 14 2.76 8.24 -15.97
C GLU A 14 3.63 6.97 -15.86
N VAL A 15 3.24 5.91 -16.55
CA VAL A 15 3.94 4.62 -16.53
C VAL A 15 4.65 4.42 -17.87
N LYS A 16 5.94 4.08 -17.83
CA LYS A 16 6.72 3.79 -19.03
C LYS A 16 7.41 2.44 -18.91
N GLU A 17 7.16 1.55 -19.88
CA GLU A 17 7.64 0.15 -19.83
C GLU A 17 9.17 0.04 -19.94
N GLU A 18 9.80 0.98 -20.66
CA GLU A 18 11.25 0.96 -20.93
C GLU A 18 12.09 1.58 -19.82
N THR A 19 11.45 2.17 -18.80
CA THR A 19 12.16 2.78 -17.67
C THR A 19 12.69 1.66 -16.76
N PRO A 20 14.00 1.58 -16.49
CA PRO A 20 14.53 0.59 -15.57
C PRO A 20 14.03 0.87 -14.15
N GLN A 21 13.70 -0.19 -13.42
CA GLN A 21 13.32 -0.09 -12.01
C GLN A 21 14.52 0.41 -11.19
N PRO A 22 14.37 1.48 -10.39
CA PRO A 22 15.40 1.90 -9.45
C PRO A 22 15.62 0.85 -8.36
N ASP A 23 16.87 0.60 -7.95
CA ASP A 23 17.19 -0.32 -6.85
C ASP A 23 16.47 0.05 -5.55
N THR A 24 16.31 1.35 -5.29
CA THR A 24 15.57 1.85 -4.12
C THR A 24 14.10 1.42 -4.16
N ALA A 25 13.48 1.41 -5.34
CA ALA A 25 12.10 0.98 -5.50
C ALA A 25 11.97 -0.54 -5.33
N ALA A 26 12.90 -1.32 -5.90
CA ALA A 26 12.94 -2.77 -5.72
C ALA A 26 13.06 -3.16 -4.23
N ILE A 27 13.98 -2.52 -3.50
CA ILE A 27 14.16 -2.74 -2.06
C ILE A 27 12.90 -2.35 -1.28
N ALA A 28 12.27 -1.21 -1.61
CA ALA A 28 11.05 -0.76 -0.96
C ALA A 28 9.88 -1.75 -1.18
N ILE A 29 9.76 -2.33 -2.37
CA ILE A 29 8.75 -3.34 -2.70
C ILE A 29 8.97 -4.62 -1.87
N GLU A 30 10.22 -5.11 -1.80
CA GLU A 30 10.55 -6.29 -1.00
C GLU A 30 10.25 -6.05 0.48
N TRP A 31 10.70 -4.91 1.02
CA TRP A 31 10.45 -4.52 2.40
C TRP A 31 8.96 -4.44 2.71
N PHE A 32 8.19 -3.73 1.89
CA PHE A 32 6.76 -3.54 2.14
C PHE A 32 5.99 -4.85 1.96
N GLY A 33 6.35 -5.69 0.99
CA GLY A 33 5.74 -7.01 0.81
C GLY A 33 5.94 -7.92 2.02
N ASN A 34 7.13 -7.92 2.61
CA ASN A 34 7.44 -8.65 3.84
C ASN A 34 6.64 -8.09 5.05
N LEU A 35 6.57 -6.78 5.17
CA LEU A 35 5.82 -6.10 6.23
C LEU A 35 4.32 -6.37 6.14
N LEU A 36 3.74 -6.27 4.93
CA LEU A 36 2.34 -6.56 4.65
C LEU A 36 2.01 -8.02 5.00
N SER A 37 2.83 -8.96 4.54
CA SER A 37 2.64 -10.39 4.82
C SER A 37 2.69 -10.71 6.32
N LYS A 38 3.57 -10.04 7.07
CA LYS A 38 3.61 -10.15 8.53
C LYS A 38 2.34 -9.61 9.17
N ASN A 39 1.92 -8.41 8.79
CA ASN A 39 0.74 -7.77 9.36
C ASN A 39 -0.55 -8.53 9.05
N ILE A 40 -0.70 -9.10 7.85
CA ILE A 40 -1.87 -9.94 7.50
C ILE A 40 -2.01 -11.10 8.50
N ARG A 41 -0.91 -11.81 8.82
CA ARG A 41 -0.93 -12.90 9.80
C ARG A 41 -1.34 -12.42 11.20
N GLU A 42 -0.86 -11.25 11.62
CA GLU A 42 -1.22 -10.66 12.92
C GLU A 42 -2.68 -10.23 12.95
N ILE A 43 -3.19 -9.63 11.87
CA ILE A 43 -4.59 -9.23 11.72
C ILE A 43 -5.50 -10.46 11.75
N ASP A 44 -5.17 -11.52 11.01
CA ASP A 44 -5.94 -12.77 11.02
C ASP A 44 -6.02 -13.39 12.42
N ASP A 45 -4.91 -13.39 13.17
CA ASP A 45 -4.89 -13.84 14.56
C ASP A 45 -5.79 -12.98 15.47
N LEU A 46 -5.76 -11.65 15.31
CA LEU A 46 -6.65 -10.74 16.05
C LEU A 46 -8.12 -10.96 15.71
N PHE A 47 -8.45 -11.22 14.44
CA PHE A 47 -9.79 -11.60 14.00
C PHE A 47 -10.24 -12.91 14.63
N SER A 48 -9.38 -13.94 14.66
CA SER A 48 -9.69 -15.24 15.27
C SER A 48 -10.01 -15.13 16.77
N LYS A 49 -9.48 -14.10 17.43
CA LYS A 49 -9.67 -13.80 18.86
C LYS A 49 -10.76 -12.75 19.13
N TYR A 50 -11.49 -12.33 18.10
CA TYR A 50 -12.50 -11.25 18.17
C TYR A 50 -11.95 -9.90 18.66
N ARG A 51 -10.64 -9.64 18.53
CA ARG A 51 -9.98 -8.39 18.92
C ARG A 51 -10.06 -7.35 17.79
N LEU A 52 -11.28 -7.04 17.34
CA LEU A 52 -11.54 -6.24 16.14
C LEU A 52 -11.01 -4.80 16.24
N SER A 53 -11.04 -4.19 17.42
CA SER A 53 -10.50 -2.84 17.62
C SER A 53 -8.99 -2.78 17.40
N GLU A 54 -8.27 -3.83 17.77
CA GLU A 54 -6.83 -3.92 17.56
C GLU A 54 -6.49 -4.25 16.11
N ALA A 55 -7.27 -5.15 15.49
CA ALA A 55 -7.15 -5.41 14.06
C ALA A 55 -7.33 -4.11 13.24
N LEU A 56 -8.36 -3.32 13.54
CA LEU A 56 -8.57 -2.01 12.92
C LEU A 56 -7.37 -1.08 13.11
N MET A 57 -6.85 -0.97 14.34
CA MET A 57 -5.70 -0.11 14.61
C MET A 57 -4.45 -0.58 13.85
N GLN A 58 -4.24 -1.89 13.74
CA GLN A 58 -3.13 -2.47 13.00
C GLN A 58 -3.21 -2.13 11.51
N VAL A 59 -4.38 -2.35 10.88
CA VAL A 59 -4.60 -2.02 9.46
C VAL A 59 -4.47 -0.50 9.24
N TYR A 60 -4.98 0.31 10.16
CA TYR A 60 -4.87 1.77 10.09
C TYR A 60 -3.41 2.22 10.07
N ARG A 61 -2.58 1.73 11.00
CA ARG A 61 -1.14 2.05 11.06
C ARG A 61 -0.40 1.58 9.82
N LEU A 62 -0.69 0.35 9.36
CA LEU A 62 -0.10 -0.20 8.14
C LEU A 62 -0.40 0.69 6.92
N PHE A 63 -1.63 1.19 6.79
CA PHE A 63 -1.99 2.08 5.70
C PHE A 63 -1.38 3.49 5.84
N TRP A 64 -1.50 4.10 7.02
CA TRP A 64 -1.11 5.51 7.21
C TRP A 64 0.39 5.70 7.34
N ASP A 65 1.02 4.93 8.23
CA ASP A 65 2.41 5.14 8.60
C ASP A 65 3.30 4.42 7.61
N GLU A 66 3.06 3.13 7.37
CA GLU A 66 3.96 2.30 6.56
C GLU A 66 3.74 2.51 5.06
N PHE A 67 2.51 2.36 4.57
CA PHE A 67 2.24 2.50 3.14
C PHE A 67 2.32 3.95 2.69
N SER A 68 1.51 4.83 3.28
CA SER A 68 1.38 6.19 2.75
C SER A 68 2.54 7.10 3.12
N SER A 69 3.20 6.91 4.26
CA SER A 69 4.26 7.84 4.71
C SER A 69 5.67 7.34 4.38
N TRP A 70 5.89 6.02 4.35
CA TRP A 70 7.18 5.44 3.97
C TRP A 70 7.19 4.90 2.55
N TYR A 71 6.39 3.87 2.25
CA TYR A 71 6.47 3.17 0.96
C TYR A 71 6.26 4.08 -0.24
N LEU A 72 5.17 4.87 -0.24
CA LEU A 72 4.85 5.77 -1.36
C LEU A 72 5.91 6.86 -1.58
N GLU A 73 6.60 7.29 -0.52
CA GLU A 73 7.69 8.28 -0.66
C GLU A 73 8.98 7.62 -1.19
N MET A 74 9.26 6.37 -0.81
CA MET A 74 10.44 5.63 -1.29
C MET A 74 10.37 5.27 -2.78
N ILE A 75 9.16 4.98 -3.28
CA ILE A 75 8.95 4.56 -4.68
C ILE A 75 8.56 5.71 -5.61
N LYS A 76 8.44 6.93 -5.07
CA LYS A 76 8.01 8.10 -5.83
C LYS A 76 9.00 8.39 -6.96
N PRO A 77 8.55 8.51 -8.21
CA PRO A 77 9.44 8.92 -9.28
C PRO A 77 9.91 10.37 -9.04
N ALA A 78 11.05 10.72 -9.61
CA ALA A 78 11.53 12.09 -9.59
C ALA A 78 10.49 13.05 -10.22
N TYR A 79 10.57 14.34 -9.91
CA TYR A 79 9.57 15.31 -10.35
C TYR A 79 9.37 15.26 -11.87
N GLN A 80 8.12 15.04 -12.30
CA GLN A 80 7.71 14.89 -13.71
C GLN A 80 8.38 13.74 -14.47
N GLN A 81 8.96 12.75 -13.78
CA GLN A 81 9.46 11.54 -14.41
C GLN A 81 8.42 10.42 -14.33
N PRO A 82 8.37 9.54 -15.35
CA PRO A 82 7.51 8.36 -15.29
C PRO A 82 8.01 7.37 -14.24
N ILE A 83 7.09 6.57 -13.71
CA ILE A 83 7.41 5.41 -12.88
C ILE A 83 7.62 4.17 -13.78
N ASP A 84 8.48 3.25 -13.36
CA ASP A 84 8.62 1.96 -14.02
C ASP A 84 7.38 1.08 -13.80
N LYS A 85 7.13 0.19 -14.75
CA LYS A 85 5.94 -0.68 -14.74
C LYS A 85 5.92 -1.64 -13.53
N ALA A 86 7.05 -2.21 -13.16
CA ALA A 86 7.11 -3.22 -12.10
C ALA A 86 6.76 -2.60 -10.73
N THR A 87 7.30 -1.43 -10.43
CA THR A 87 6.98 -0.68 -9.22
C THR A 87 5.53 -0.22 -9.18
N TYR A 88 5.00 0.22 -10.33
CA TYR A 88 3.60 0.61 -10.43
C TYR A 88 2.65 -0.55 -10.14
N GLU A 89 2.84 -1.68 -10.80
CA GLU A 89 2.01 -2.88 -10.64
C GLU A 89 2.09 -3.45 -9.21
N ALA A 90 3.29 -3.51 -8.62
CA ALA A 90 3.46 -3.92 -7.23
C ALA A 90 2.70 -2.98 -6.27
N THR A 91 2.78 -1.67 -6.50
CA THR A 91 2.08 -0.67 -5.70
C THR A 91 0.56 -0.81 -5.79
N LEU A 92 0.02 -1.09 -6.98
CA LEU A 92 -1.41 -1.36 -7.16
C LEU A 92 -1.83 -2.63 -6.41
N GLY A 93 -1.02 -3.70 -6.47
CA GLY A 93 -1.30 -4.93 -5.72
C GLY A 93 -1.31 -4.71 -4.21
N PHE A 94 -0.36 -3.93 -3.69
CA PHE A 94 -0.35 -3.56 -2.27
C PHE A 94 -1.54 -2.69 -1.88
N PHE A 95 -1.90 -1.72 -2.72
CA PHE A 95 -3.05 -0.87 -2.46
C PHE A 95 -4.36 -1.69 -2.42
N ASP A 96 -4.58 -2.61 -3.36
CA ASP A 96 -5.74 -3.51 -3.37
C ASP A 96 -5.78 -4.38 -2.10
N ALA A 97 -4.65 -4.98 -1.70
CA ALA A 97 -4.56 -5.78 -0.49
C ALA A 97 -4.93 -4.97 0.76
N LEU A 98 -4.47 -3.72 0.86
CA LEU A 98 -4.79 -2.83 1.97
C LEU A 98 -6.29 -2.45 1.99
N LEU A 99 -6.89 -2.18 0.83
CA LEU A 99 -8.33 -1.91 0.74
C LEU A 99 -9.15 -3.12 1.20
N ARG A 100 -8.75 -4.34 0.83
CA ARG A 100 -9.39 -5.57 1.31
C ARG A 100 -9.30 -5.73 2.83
N LEU A 101 -8.15 -5.39 3.43
CA LEU A 101 -7.98 -5.41 4.89
C LEU A 101 -8.83 -4.34 5.60
N LEU A 102 -9.05 -3.20 4.96
CA LEU A 102 -9.89 -2.12 5.50
C LEU A 102 -11.38 -2.36 5.30
N HIS A 103 -11.77 -3.16 4.31
CA HIS A 103 -13.16 -3.36 3.90
C HIS A 103 -14.11 -3.79 5.03
N PRO A 104 -13.75 -4.72 5.95
CA PRO A 104 -14.60 -5.07 7.09
C PRO A 104 -14.94 -3.90 8.02
N PHE A 105 -14.14 -2.83 7.99
CA PHE A 105 -14.29 -1.65 8.84
C PHE A 105 -14.81 -0.42 8.09
N MET A 106 -14.51 -0.30 6.80
CA MET A 106 -14.86 0.85 5.95
C MET A 106 -15.34 0.39 4.56
N PRO A 107 -16.49 -0.29 4.46
CA PRO A 107 -16.92 -0.95 3.22
C PRO A 107 -17.17 0.04 2.08
N PHE A 108 -17.89 1.13 2.34
CA PHE A 108 -18.23 2.11 1.30
C PHE A 108 -17.00 2.79 0.67
N ILE A 109 -16.00 3.16 1.49
CA ILE A 109 -14.78 3.84 1.00
C ILE A 109 -13.88 2.88 0.21
N THR A 110 -13.96 1.57 0.49
CA THR A 110 -13.11 0.56 -0.14
C THR A 110 -13.70 -0.01 -1.43
N GLU A 111 -14.99 0.23 -1.69
CA GLU A 111 -15.69 -0.15 -2.93
C GLU A 111 -15.71 0.95 -4.01
N GLU A 112 -15.45 2.21 -3.62
CA GLU A 112 -15.34 3.37 -4.53
C GLU A 112 -14.06 3.34 -5.38
#